data_AF-A0A3P6R070-F1
#
_entry.id   AF-A0A3P6R070-F1
#
_cell.length_a   1.000
_cell.length_b   1.000
_cell.length_c   1.000
_cell.angle_alpha   90.00
_cell.angle_beta   90.00
_cell.angle_gamma   90.00
#
_symmetry.space_group_name_H-M   'P 1'
#
loop_
_entity.id
_entity.type
_entity.pdbx_description
1 polymer ?
#
loop_
_entity_poly.entity_id
_entity_poly.type
_entity_poly.pdbx_seq_one_letter_code
_entity_poly.pdbx_strand_id
1 'polypeptide(L)'
;MCGYCHNPNDAPEKCVQHISDAIQIIYDHVPRVIVSLTVMLHLEVLRLTDSGHFFCTELHVDECGCESDKGYNNSFLLTSHYHITQACVDYANREIALGNSGKFDKEDFTLVVQPFFRDIVTPPMKVKKFACKLI
;
A
#
# COMPACT_ATOMS: atom_id res chain seq x y z
N MET A 1 6.46 2.33 1.27
CA MET A 1 6.20 2.32 -0.19
C MET A 1 6.41 3.66 -0.89
N CYS A 2 5.78 4.76 -0.48
CA CYS A 2 6.01 6.06 -1.13
C CYS A 2 7.46 6.59 -1.05
N GLY A 3 8.28 6.11 -0.12
CA GLY A 3 9.72 6.38 -0.05
C GLY A 3 10.63 5.33 -0.71
N TYR A 4 10.06 4.24 -1.27
CA TYR A 4 10.83 3.08 -1.75
C TYR A 4 11.85 3.43 -2.83
N CYS A 5 11.56 4.41 -3.70
CA CYS A 5 12.49 4.82 -4.75
C CYS A 5 13.74 5.55 -4.22
N HIS A 6 13.71 6.03 -2.98
CA HIS A 6 14.80 6.77 -2.35
C HIS A 6 15.46 5.99 -1.20
N ASN A 7 14.76 5.04 -0.59
CA ASN A 7 15.21 4.36 0.62
C ASN A 7 14.97 2.84 0.54
N PRO A 8 16.04 2.03 0.47
CA PRO A 8 15.95 0.57 0.50
C PRO A 8 15.37 -0.01 1.79
N ASN A 9 15.19 0.79 2.85
CA ASN A 9 14.51 0.36 4.07
C ASN A 9 12.98 0.36 3.94
N ASP A 10 12.45 1.00 2.90
CA ASP A 10 11.01 1.01 2.59
C ASP A 10 10.62 -0.09 1.59
N ALA A 11 11.47 -1.12 1.48
CA ALA A 11 11.25 -2.28 0.64
C ALA A 11 10.08 -3.14 1.17
N PRO A 12 9.34 -3.83 0.28
CA PRO A 12 8.18 -4.63 0.65
C PRO A 12 8.44 -5.63 1.78
N GLU A 13 9.60 -6.32 1.78
CA GLU A 13 9.88 -7.33 2.80
C GLU A 13 10.05 -6.71 4.18
N LYS A 14 10.76 -5.59 4.28
CA LYS A 14 10.94 -4.85 5.54
C LYS A 14 9.64 -4.29 6.06
N CYS A 15 8.82 -3.70 5.19
CA CYS A 15 7.54 -3.16 5.60
C CYS A 15 6.59 -4.27 6.13
N VAL A 16 6.54 -5.43 5.45
CA VAL A 16 5.75 -6.58 5.94
C VAL A 16 6.33 -7.17 7.23
N GLN A 17 7.65 -7.15 7.40
CA GLN A 17 8.26 -7.54 8.67
C GLN A 17 7.79 -6.63 9.80
N HIS A 18 7.81 -5.31 9.62
CA HIS A 18 7.31 -4.36 10.62
C HIS A 18 5.82 -4.56 10.93
N ILE A 19 4.99 -4.90 9.93
CA ILE A 19 3.58 -5.28 10.15
C ILE A 19 3.51 -6.54 11.03
N SER A 20 4.31 -7.56 10.71
CA SER A 20 4.36 -8.80 11.50
C SER A 20 4.76 -8.53 12.95
N ASP A 21 5.74 -7.66 13.18
CA ASP A 21 6.21 -7.28 14.51
C ASP A 21 5.14 -6.52 15.28
N ALA A 22 4.43 -5.59 14.63
CA ALA A 22 3.30 -4.88 15.24
C ALA A 22 2.15 -5.84 15.62
N ILE A 23 1.80 -6.79 14.73
CA ILE A 23 0.77 -7.80 15.02
C ILE A 23 1.21 -8.71 16.17
N GLN A 24 2.51 -9.06 16.27
CA GLN A 24 3.04 -9.83 17.39
C GLN A 24 2.80 -9.12 18.73
N ILE A 25 3.03 -7.80 18.79
CA ILE A 25 2.75 -7.02 20.00
C ILE A 25 1.27 -7.13 20.39
N ILE A 26 0.35 -7.02 19.43
CA ILE A 26 -1.09 -7.17 19.69
C ILE A 26 -1.41 -8.60 20.14
N TYR A 27 -0.84 -9.60 19.47
CA TYR A 27 -1.02 -11.02 19.76
C TYR A 27 -0.62 -11.37 21.20
N ASP A 28 0.47 -10.77 21.69
CA ASP A 28 1.01 -11.03 23.03
C ASP A 28 0.23 -10.32 24.15
N HIS A 29 -0.38 -9.16 23.87
CA HIS A 29 -0.91 -8.27 24.92
C HIS A 29 -2.43 -8.06 24.87
N VAL A 30 -3.11 -8.37 23.78
CA VAL A 30 -4.54 -8.10 23.61
C VAL A 30 -5.33 -9.41 23.47
N PRO A 31 -6.10 -9.81 24.49
CA PRO A 31 -6.92 -11.01 24.41
C PRO A 31 -8.22 -10.74 23.63
N ARG A 32 -8.75 -11.76 22.94
CA ARG A 32 -10.05 -11.73 22.24
C ARG A 32 -10.14 -10.61 21.20
N VAL A 33 -9.26 -10.62 20.21
CA VAL A 33 -9.19 -9.58 19.18
C VAL A 33 -9.16 -10.16 17.77
N ILE A 34 -9.78 -9.43 16.84
CA ILE A 34 -9.68 -9.66 15.41
C ILE A 34 -8.82 -8.53 14.84
N VAL A 35 -7.67 -8.87 14.29
CA VAL A 35 -6.85 -7.91 13.54
C VAL A 35 -7.23 -8.01 12.07
N SER A 36 -7.74 -6.91 11.49
CA SER A 36 -8.02 -6.83 10.05
C SER A 36 -6.89 -6.10 9.34
N LEU A 37 -6.17 -6.81 8.47
CA LEU A 37 -5.10 -6.24 7.65
C LEU A 37 -5.60 -6.05 6.22
N THR A 38 -5.72 -4.80 5.79
CA THR A 38 -5.93 -4.46 4.38
C THR A 38 -4.61 -4.42 3.65
N VAL A 39 -4.50 -5.17 2.55
CA VAL A 39 -3.24 -5.26 1.81
C VAL A 39 -2.87 -3.96 1.10
N MET A 40 -1.61 -3.86 0.71
CA MET A 40 -1.04 -2.75 -0.05
C MET A 40 -1.85 -2.46 -1.32
N LEU A 41 -2.15 -1.18 -1.50
CA LEU A 41 -2.83 -0.67 -2.69
C LEU A 41 -1.83 -0.37 -3.82
N HIS A 42 -2.30 -0.41 -5.07
CA HIS A 42 -1.49 0.04 -6.21
C HIS A 42 -1.37 1.55 -6.22
N LEU A 43 -0.19 2.09 -5.95
CA LEU A 43 0.02 3.54 -5.93
C LEU A 43 -0.28 4.22 -7.27
N GLU A 44 -0.29 3.50 -8.41
CA GLU A 44 -0.69 4.05 -9.71
C GLU A 44 -2.14 4.59 -9.74
N VAL A 45 -2.99 4.16 -8.80
CA VAL A 45 -4.35 4.69 -8.62
C VAL A 45 -4.34 6.19 -8.30
N LEU A 46 -3.25 6.71 -7.71
CA LEU A 46 -3.10 8.11 -7.37
C LEU A 46 -3.12 8.99 -8.63
N ARG A 47 -2.54 8.54 -9.74
CA ARG A 47 -2.54 9.30 -11.01
C ARG A 47 -3.93 9.56 -11.56
N LEU A 48 -4.80 8.55 -11.48
CA LEU A 48 -6.20 8.67 -11.89
C LEU A 48 -6.98 9.58 -10.94
N THR A 49 -6.62 9.57 -9.66
CA THR A 49 -7.22 10.41 -8.62
C THR A 49 -6.77 11.88 -8.75
N ASP A 50 -5.53 12.10 -9.17
CA ASP A 50 -4.93 13.43 -9.35
C ASP A 50 -5.43 14.16 -10.59
N SER A 51 -5.87 13.41 -11.59
CA SER A 51 -6.28 13.94 -12.89
C SER A 51 -7.40 14.97 -12.76
N GLY A 52 -7.10 16.22 -13.10
CA GLY A 52 -8.05 17.34 -12.99
C GLY A 52 -8.23 17.91 -11.59
N HIS A 53 -7.44 17.48 -10.61
CA HIS A 53 -7.53 17.89 -9.21
C HIS A 53 -6.21 18.47 -8.69
N PHE A 54 -6.07 19.81 -8.76
CA PHE A 54 -4.83 20.52 -8.34
C PHE A 54 -4.41 20.18 -6.90
N PHE A 55 -5.35 20.17 -5.96
CA PHE A 55 -5.06 19.82 -4.57
C PHE A 55 -4.48 18.40 -4.41
N CYS A 56 -5.01 17.42 -5.14
CA CYS A 56 -4.51 16.03 -5.11
C CYS A 56 -3.10 15.93 -5.68
N THR A 57 -2.86 16.62 -6.80
CA THR A 57 -1.54 16.68 -7.43
C THR A 57 -0.49 17.21 -6.45
N GLU A 58 -0.73 18.36 -5.81
CA GLU A 58 0.24 18.95 -4.87
C GLU A 58 0.45 18.05 -3.65
N LEU A 59 -0.64 17.51 -3.08
CA LEU A 59 -0.56 16.61 -1.93
C LEU A 59 0.30 15.37 -2.21
N HIS A 60 0.07 14.69 -3.34
CA HIS A 60 0.81 13.47 -3.65
C HIS A 60 2.24 13.74 -4.14
N VAL A 61 2.54 14.94 -4.65
CA VAL A 61 3.94 15.36 -4.87
C VAL A 61 4.73 15.37 -3.57
N ASP A 62 4.13 15.88 -2.49
CA ASP A 62 4.77 15.93 -1.18
C ASP A 62 4.78 14.56 -0.47
N GLU A 63 3.67 13.83 -0.51
CA GLU A 63 3.49 12.57 0.23
C GLU A 63 4.06 11.35 -0.48
N CYS A 64 4.02 11.33 -1.82
CA CYS A 64 4.34 10.17 -2.65
C CYS A 64 5.10 10.56 -3.93
N GLY A 65 6.14 11.37 -3.77
CA GLY A 65 6.97 11.92 -4.85
C GLY A 65 7.45 10.90 -5.90
N CYS A 66 7.67 9.64 -5.50
CA CYS A 66 8.07 8.58 -6.43
C CYS A 66 7.01 8.28 -7.51
N GLU A 67 5.72 8.44 -7.21
CA GLU A 67 4.60 8.12 -8.10
C GLU A 67 4.06 9.34 -8.86
N SER A 68 4.15 10.52 -8.24
CA SER A 68 3.61 11.80 -8.71
C SER A 68 4.56 12.62 -9.59
N ASP A 69 5.83 12.21 -9.75
CA ASP A 69 6.80 12.94 -10.58
C ASP A 69 6.37 12.95 -12.06
N LYS A 70 6.20 14.17 -12.61
CA LYS A 70 5.72 14.43 -13.97
C LYS A 70 6.82 14.53 -15.04
N GLY A 71 8.09 14.30 -14.68
CA GLY A 71 9.23 14.29 -15.60
C GLY A 71 9.29 13.09 -16.55
N TYR A 72 8.21 12.78 -17.27
CA TYR A 72 7.95 11.50 -17.95
C TYR A 72 8.83 11.11 -19.15
N ASN A 73 9.87 11.88 -19.50
CA ASN A 73 10.58 11.72 -20.77
C ASN A 73 11.96 11.03 -20.67
N ASN A 74 12.26 10.35 -19.56
CA ASN A 74 13.55 9.70 -19.33
C ASN A 74 13.40 8.19 -19.04
N SER A 75 14.18 7.35 -19.73
CA SER A 75 14.11 5.88 -19.69
C SER A 75 14.28 5.27 -18.29
N PHE A 76 14.92 6.00 -17.37
CA PHE A 76 15.08 5.65 -15.96
C PHE A 76 13.76 5.56 -15.18
N LEU A 77 12.74 6.34 -15.56
CA LEU A 77 11.46 6.41 -14.83
C LEU A 77 10.43 5.36 -15.30
N LEU A 78 10.53 4.84 -16.53
CA LEU A 78 9.80 3.64 -16.94
C LEU A 78 10.22 2.43 -16.09
N THR A 79 11.52 2.36 -15.78
CA THR A 79 12.07 1.41 -14.82
C THR A 79 11.54 1.71 -13.41
N SER A 80 11.61 2.95 -12.92
CA SER A 80 11.09 3.30 -11.58
C SER A 80 9.60 2.97 -11.37
N HIS A 81 8.72 3.32 -12.33
CA HIS A 81 7.30 3.00 -12.26
C HIS A 81 7.04 1.50 -12.28
N TYR A 82 7.69 0.77 -13.20
CA TYR A 82 7.63 -0.69 -13.20
C TYR A 82 8.07 -1.26 -11.86
N HIS A 83 9.12 -0.71 -11.24
CA HIS A 83 9.60 -1.13 -9.94
C HIS A 83 8.62 -0.83 -8.80
N ILE A 84 7.91 0.31 -8.81
CA ILE A 84 6.90 0.66 -7.79
C ILE A 84 5.66 -0.22 -7.92
N THR A 85 5.12 -0.40 -9.13
CA THR A 85 3.95 -1.27 -9.34
C THR A 85 4.29 -2.70 -8.91
N GLN A 86 5.45 -3.23 -9.31
CA GLN A 86 5.90 -4.56 -8.88
C GLN A 86 6.11 -4.64 -7.36
N ALA A 87 6.67 -3.61 -6.75
CA ALA A 87 6.86 -3.58 -5.30
C ALA A 87 5.53 -3.52 -4.54
N CYS A 88 4.51 -2.82 -5.04
CA CYS A 88 3.17 -2.84 -4.45
C CYS A 88 2.54 -4.24 -4.53
N VAL A 89 2.69 -4.93 -5.67
CA VAL A 89 2.24 -6.32 -5.83
C VAL A 89 2.99 -7.28 -4.90
N ASP A 90 4.31 -7.16 -4.81
CA ASP A 90 5.14 -7.98 -3.92
C ASP A 90 4.74 -7.77 -2.46
N TYR A 91 4.52 -6.51 -2.05
CA TYR A 91 4.03 -6.18 -0.72
C TYR A 91 2.69 -6.87 -0.44
N ALA A 92 1.68 -6.65 -1.29
CA ALA A 92 0.36 -7.22 -1.09
C ALA A 92 0.41 -8.76 -1.02
N ASN A 93 1.20 -9.41 -1.88
CA ASN A 93 1.37 -10.86 -1.86
C ASN A 93 2.05 -11.35 -0.57
N ARG A 94 3.02 -10.61 -0.03
CA ARG A 94 3.67 -10.92 1.25
C ARG A 94 2.72 -10.76 2.43
N GLU A 95 1.83 -9.78 2.43
CA GLU A 95 0.80 -9.64 3.46
C GLU A 95 -0.22 -10.79 3.39
N ILE A 96 -0.64 -11.19 2.19
CA ILE A 96 -1.48 -12.37 1.99
C ILE A 96 -0.78 -13.63 2.49
N ALA A 97 0.50 -13.80 2.17
CA ALA A 97 1.29 -14.92 2.67
C ALA A 97 1.42 -14.90 4.21
N LEU A 98 1.56 -13.72 4.82
CA LEU A 98 1.56 -13.57 6.27
C LEU A 98 0.24 -14.04 6.89
N GLY A 99 -0.90 -13.63 6.32
CA GLY A 99 -2.22 -14.09 6.74
C GLY A 99 -2.39 -15.60 6.62
N ASN A 100 -1.90 -16.18 5.53
CA ASN A 100 -2.00 -17.61 5.26
C ASN A 100 -0.96 -18.47 6.00
N SER A 101 -0.02 -17.84 6.72
CA SER A 101 1.09 -18.55 7.37
C SER A 101 0.68 -19.34 8.62
N GLY A 102 -0.49 -19.03 9.20
CA GLY A 102 -0.93 -19.56 10.50
C GLY A 102 -0.14 -19.02 11.69
N LYS A 103 0.80 -18.07 11.49
CA LYS A 103 1.63 -17.49 12.56
C LYS A 103 0.79 -16.89 13.70
N PHE A 104 -0.38 -16.34 13.38
CA PHE A 104 -1.23 -15.60 14.32
C PHE A 104 -2.59 -16.27 14.58
N ASP A 105 -2.67 -17.59 14.45
CA ASP A 105 -3.88 -18.34 14.74
C ASP A 105 -3.87 -18.90 16.17
N LYS A 106 -4.81 -18.44 17.01
CA LYS A 106 -5.12 -19.05 18.32
C LYS A 106 -6.61 -18.91 18.63
N GLU A 107 -7.08 -19.56 19.69
CA GLU A 107 -8.51 -19.63 20.03
C GLU A 107 -9.17 -18.26 20.23
N ASP A 108 -8.43 -17.27 20.74
CA ASP A 108 -8.95 -15.94 21.08
C ASP A 108 -8.31 -14.82 20.25
N PHE A 109 -7.69 -15.14 19.12
CA PHE A 109 -7.11 -14.16 18.22
C PHE A 109 -7.14 -14.67 16.79
N THR A 110 -7.49 -13.79 15.86
CA THR A 110 -7.37 -14.11 14.43
C THR A 110 -6.87 -12.91 13.65
N LEU A 111 -6.02 -13.18 12.66
CA LEU A 111 -5.61 -12.23 11.64
C LEU A 111 -6.45 -12.46 10.38
N VAL A 112 -7.23 -11.46 9.98
CA VAL A 112 -7.99 -11.47 8.74
C VAL A 112 -7.28 -10.58 7.73
N VAL A 113 -6.74 -11.17 6.67
CA VAL A 113 -6.14 -10.41 5.55
C VAL A 113 -7.19 -10.19 4.47
N GLN A 114 -7.37 -8.92 4.10
CA GLN A 114 -8.34 -8.48 3.12
C GLN A 114 -7.62 -8.03 1.84
N PRO A 115 -7.65 -8.83 0.76
CA PRO A 115 -6.90 -8.55 -0.46
C PRO A 115 -7.60 -7.52 -1.36
N PHE A 116 -8.34 -6.56 -0.79
CA PHE A 116 -9.23 -5.68 -1.54
C PHE A 116 -8.49 -4.89 -2.62
N PHE A 117 -7.32 -4.34 -2.31
CA PHE A 117 -6.61 -3.46 -3.23
C PHE A 117 -5.58 -4.16 -4.12
N ARG A 118 -5.38 -5.48 -3.96
CA ARG A 118 -4.32 -6.23 -4.67
C ARG A 118 -4.45 -6.17 -6.18
N ASP A 119 -5.66 -6.08 -6.70
CA ASP A 119 -5.97 -6.04 -8.13
C ASP A 119 -6.75 -4.78 -8.55
N ILE A 120 -6.83 -3.78 -7.67
CA ILE A 120 -7.51 -2.52 -7.97
C ILE A 120 -6.50 -1.50 -8.48
N VAL A 121 -6.53 -1.29 -9.79
CA VAL A 121 -5.69 -0.30 -10.51
C VAL A 121 -6.50 0.92 -10.95
N THR A 122 -7.83 0.82 -10.91
CA THR A 122 -8.76 1.88 -11.26
C THR A 122 -9.61 2.22 -10.05
N PRO A 123 -9.64 3.48 -9.58
CA PRO A 123 -10.45 3.84 -8.42
C PRO A 123 -11.94 3.74 -8.76
N PRO A 124 -12.81 3.31 -7.82
CA PRO A 124 -14.24 3.29 -8.04
C PRO A 124 -14.78 4.72 -8.16
N MET A 125 -14.93 5.20 -9.39
CA MET A 125 -15.40 6.55 -9.68
C MET A 125 -16.91 6.66 -9.45
N LYS A 126 -17.34 7.56 -8.55
CA LYS A 126 -18.72 8.09 -8.60
C LYS A 126 -18.76 9.22 -9.63
N VAL A 127 -19.82 9.26 -10.45
CA VAL A 127 -20.01 10.18 -11.60
C VAL A 127 -19.94 11.68 -11.26
N LYS A 128 -19.73 12.07 -9.99
CA LYS A 128 -19.48 13.45 -9.58
C LYS A 128 -18.46 13.50 -8.44
N LYS A 129 -17.22 13.86 -8.81
CA LYS A 129 -16.12 14.37 -7.97
C LYS A 129 -15.70 13.46 -6.81
N PHE A 130 -14.57 12.76 -6.98
CA PHE A 130 -13.70 12.56 -5.83
C PHE A 130 -13.21 13.97 -5.43
N ALA A 131 -13.56 14.41 -4.23
CA ALA A 131 -12.65 15.29 -3.52
C ALA A 131 -11.58 14.35 -2.98
N CYS A 132 -10.28 14.61 -3.22
CA CYS A 132 -9.26 14.09 -2.31
C CYS A 132 -9.68 14.47 -0.91
N LYS A 133 -10.28 13.53 -0.21
CA LYS A 133 -10.47 13.59 1.23
C LYS A 133 -9.35 12.73 1.76
N LEU A 134 -8.48 13.31 2.58
CA LEU A 134 -7.55 12.52 3.37
C LEU A 134 -8.36 11.40 4.05
N ILE A 135 -7.91 10.16 3.86
CA ILE A 135 -8.43 8.99 4.58
C ILE A 135 -8.01 9.12 6.03
#